data_AF-A0A226QNS4-F1
#
_entry.id   AF-A0A226QNS4-F1
#
_cell.length_a   1.000
_cell.length_b   1.000
_cell.length_c   1.000
_cell.angle_alpha   90.00
_cell.angle_beta   90.00
_cell.angle_gamma   90.00
#
_symmetry.space_group_name_H-M   'P 1'
#
loop_
_entity.id
_entity.type
_entity.pdbx_description
1 polymer ?
#
loop_
_entity_poly.entity_id
_entity_poly.type
_entity_poly.pdbx_seq_one_letter_code
_entity_poly.pdbx_strand_id
1 'polypeptide(L)'
;MIIASNIEEIENAFDFTDSIITGVKWVNHLTDLSISVDYYWDIQDGKSETRELTLVFKDCLKAEFSMPSKFTQLSKDEINVNSWFTIVLFERVYNSRQTNMGLHHINIYTFDYTHPWVKILCKEVILEQK
;
A
#
# COMPACT_ATOMS: atom_id res chain seq x y z
N MET A 1 -8.35 -9.05 -12.06
CA MET A 1 -9.77 -8.63 -11.98
C MET A 1 -9.85 -7.39 -11.10
N ILE A 2 -10.48 -6.30 -11.55
CA ILE A 2 -10.72 -5.12 -10.70
C ILE A 2 -11.82 -5.49 -9.70
N ILE A 3 -11.55 -5.28 -8.41
CA ILE A 3 -12.49 -5.59 -7.31
C ILE A 3 -12.94 -4.35 -6.53
N ALA A 4 -12.25 -3.22 -6.68
CA ALA A 4 -12.70 -1.91 -6.27
C ALA A 4 -12.16 -0.86 -7.25
N SER A 5 -13.00 0.09 -7.66
CA SER A 5 -12.71 1.01 -8.76
C SER A 5 -12.31 2.42 -8.33
N ASN A 6 -12.31 2.70 -7.03
CA ASN A 6 -11.89 3.98 -6.45
C ASN A 6 -11.46 3.79 -4.99
N ILE A 7 -10.84 4.82 -4.42
CA ILE A 7 -10.33 4.77 -3.04
C ILE A 7 -11.46 4.67 -2.00
N GLU A 8 -12.61 5.28 -2.25
CA GLU A 8 -13.74 5.25 -1.31
C GLU A 8 -14.31 3.82 -1.17
N GLU A 9 -14.42 3.06 -2.26
CA GLU A 9 -14.80 1.65 -2.22
C GLU A 9 -13.77 0.81 -1.44
N ILE A 10 -12.48 1.09 -1.65
CA ILE A 10 -11.39 0.40 -0.95
C ILE A 10 -11.49 0.65 0.56
N GLU A 11 -11.58 1.91 0.98
CA GLU A 11 -11.65 2.31 2.39
C GLU A 11 -12.88 1.75 3.11
N ASN A 12 -13.99 1.53 2.40
CA ASN A 12 -15.22 1.02 3.00
C ASN A 12 -15.27 -0.51 3.13
N ALA A 13 -14.55 -1.24 2.27
CA ALA A 13 -14.70 -2.69 2.14
C ALA A 13 -13.45 -3.50 2.51
N PHE A 14 -12.28 -2.86 2.63
CA PHE A 14 -11.01 -3.56 2.84
C PHE A 14 -10.24 -2.94 4.00
N ASP A 15 -9.82 -3.80 4.93
CA ASP A 15 -8.82 -3.48 5.94
C ASP A 15 -7.48 -4.14 5.59
N PHE A 16 -6.45 -3.33 5.34
CA PHE A 16 -5.10 -3.80 5.02
C PHE A 16 -4.23 -4.02 6.25
N THR A 17 -4.72 -3.74 7.45
CA THR A 17 -3.98 -3.99 8.70
C THR A 17 -3.55 -5.46 8.75
N ASP A 18 -2.33 -5.70 9.20
CA ASP A 18 -1.65 -7.00 9.25
C ASP A 18 -1.36 -7.66 7.89
N SER A 19 -1.81 -7.08 6.77
CA SER A 19 -1.45 -7.56 5.43
C SER A 19 0.02 -7.28 5.13
N ILE A 20 0.65 -8.13 4.32
CA ILE A 20 2.10 -8.03 4.06
C ILE A 20 2.33 -7.50 2.66
N ILE A 21 3.15 -6.46 2.52
CA ILE A 21 3.59 -5.99 1.19
C ILE A 21 4.55 -7.01 0.60
N THR A 22 4.21 -7.56 -0.56
CA THR A 22 4.99 -8.61 -1.24
C THR A 22 5.70 -8.12 -2.49
N GLY A 23 5.32 -6.94 -3.01
CA GLY A 23 5.97 -6.38 -4.20
C GLY A 23 5.62 -4.92 -4.45
N VAL A 24 6.55 -4.21 -5.09
CA VAL A 24 6.38 -2.83 -5.52
C VAL A 24 6.92 -2.72 -6.94
N LYS A 25 6.14 -2.16 -7.84
CA LYS A 25 6.56 -1.94 -9.23
C LYS A 25 6.01 -0.64 -9.77
N TRP A 26 6.81 0.03 -10.58
CA TRP A 26 6.34 1.10 -11.44
C TRP A 26 5.99 0.51 -12.81
N VAL A 27 4.84 0.91 -13.35
CA VAL A 27 4.33 0.46 -14.66
C VAL A 27 3.93 1.68 -15.50
N ASN A 28 3.53 1.44 -16.76
CA ASN A 28 3.07 2.49 -17.68
C ASN A 28 4.05 3.67 -17.79
N HIS A 29 5.30 3.40 -18.15
CA HIS A 29 6.35 4.43 -18.25
C HIS A 29 6.62 5.19 -16.95
N LEU A 30 6.50 4.51 -15.80
CA LEU A 30 6.72 5.04 -14.46
C LEU A 30 5.66 6.06 -14.00
N THR A 31 4.50 6.12 -14.66
CA THR A 31 3.38 6.96 -14.20
C THR A 31 2.56 6.27 -13.12
N ASP A 32 2.49 4.94 -13.15
CA ASP A 32 1.61 4.17 -12.28
C ASP A 32 2.44 3.34 -11.30
N LEU A 33 2.03 3.36 -10.04
CA LEU A 33 2.64 2.57 -8.98
C LEU A 33 1.71 1.41 -8.64
N SER A 34 2.23 0.19 -8.60
CA SER A 34 1.51 -0.98 -8.10
C SER A 34 2.19 -1.53 -6.86
N ILE A 35 1.40 -1.78 -5.81
CA ILE A 35 1.85 -2.41 -4.57
C ILE A 35 1.03 -3.70 -4.40
N SER A 36 1.73 -4.83 -4.44
CA SER A 36 1.15 -6.15 -4.20
C SER A 36 1.18 -6.46 -2.71
N VAL A 37 0.09 -7.02 -2.22
CA VAL A 37 -0.15 -7.32 -0.81
C VAL A 37 -0.73 -8.72 -0.66
N ASP A 38 -0.19 -9.47 0.30
CA ASP A 38 -0.79 -10.68 0.81
C ASP A 38 -1.85 -10.30 1.86
N TYR A 39 -3.13 -10.49 1.52
CA TYR A 39 -4.26 -9.90 2.24
C TYR A 39 -4.70 -10.75 3.42
N TYR A 40 -4.21 -10.40 4.62
CA TYR A 40 -4.37 -11.22 5.82
C TYR A 40 -5.79 -11.28 6.37
N TRP A 41 -6.62 -10.27 6.10
CA TRP A 41 -7.99 -10.20 6.62
C TRP A 41 -8.87 -11.37 6.15
N ASP A 42 -8.54 -12.00 5.02
CA ASP A 42 -9.20 -13.22 4.56
C ASP A 42 -9.15 -14.36 5.60
N ILE A 43 -8.04 -14.49 6.34
CA ILE A 43 -7.91 -15.47 7.42
C ILE A 43 -8.77 -15.08 8.62
N GLN A 44 -8.87 -13.78 8.93
CA GLN A 44 -9.75 -13.29 9.99
C GLN A 44 -11.23 -13.53 9.67
N ASP A 45 -11.60 -13.44 8.40
CA ASP A 45 -12.93 -13.80 7.88
C ASP A 45 -13.16 -15.32 7.76
N GLY A 46 -12.21 -16.15 8.21
CA GLY A 46 -12.34 -17.61 8.26
C GLY A 46 -12.07 -18.34 6.95
N LYS A 47 -11.41 -17.70 5.98
CA LYS A 47 -10.93 -18.38 4.76
C LYS A 47 -9.70 -19.21 5.06
N SER A 48 -9.49 -20.24 4.25
CA SER A 48 -8.34 -21.15 4.40
C SER A 48 -7.02 -20.56 3.91
N GLU A 49 -7.08 -19.57 3.02
CA GLU A 49 -5.93 -18.97 2.35
C GLU A 49 -6.15 -17.47 2.18
N THR A 50 -5.06 -16.72 2.16
CA THR A 50 -5.04 -15.29 1.84
C THR A 50 -5.07 -15.08 0.33
N ARG A 51 -5.74 -14.01 -0.12
CA ARG A 51 -5.68 -13.58 -1.52
C ARG A 51 -4.52 -12.61 -1.74
N GLU A 52 -3.89 -12.70 -2.91
CA GLU A 52 -2.96 -11.66 -3.39
C GLU A 52 -3.77 -10.52 -4.02
N LEU A 53 -3.71 -9.35 -3.40
CA LEU A 53 -4.32 -8.13 -3.93
C LEU A 53 -3.23 -7.18 -4.44
N THR A 54 -3.60 -6.28 -5.35
CA THR A 54 -2.71 -5.25 -5.86
C THR A 54 -3.41 -3.91 -5.81
N LEU A 55 -2.87 -3.00 -4.99
CA LEU A 55 -3.21 -1.59 -5.00
C LEU A 55 -2.53 -0.95 -6.21
N VAL A 56 -3.30 -0.35 -7.11
CA VAL A 56 -2.79 0.35 -8.29
C VAL A 56 -3.11 1.83 -8.18
N PHE A 57 -2.06 2.63 -8.10
CA PHE A 57 -2.10 4.09 -8.04
C PHE A 57 -1.76 4.62 -9.43
N LYS A 58 -2.74 5.23 -10.11
CA LYS A 58 -2.58 5.70 -11.50
C LYS A 58 -2.25 7.18 -11.56
N ASP A 59 -1.49 7.57 -12.58
CA ASP A 59 -1.08 8.95 -12.82
C ASP A 59 -0.45 9.58 -11.55
N CYS A 60 0.53 8.90 -10.97
CA CYS A 60 1.26 9.35 -9.81
C CYS A 60 2.12 10.56 -10.15
N LEU A 61 1.91 11.66 -9.43
CA LEU A 61 2.82 12.80 -9.46
C LEU A 61 4.09 12.51 -8.66
N LYS A 62 3.95 11.75 -7.57
CA LYS A 62 5.05 11.51 -6.63
C LYS A 62 4.78 10.28 -5.76
N ALA A 63 5.83 9.51 -5.48
CA ALA A 63 5.87 8.60 -4.35
C ALA A 63 7.19 8.75 -3.58
N GLU A 64 7.12 8.84 -2.26
CA GLU A 64 8.26 8.95 -1.36
C GLU A 64 8.33 7.69 -0.49
N PHE A 65 9.39 6.90 -0.67
CA PHE A 65 9.64 5.73 0.17
C PHE A 65 10.58 6.09 1.31
N SER A 66 10.24 5.65 2.50
CA SER A 66 11.05 5.78 3.71
C SER A 66 11.49 4.39 4.14
N MET A 67 12.81 4.17 4.21
CA MET A 67 13.37 2.96 4.80
C MET A 67 14.42 3.32 5.85
N PRO A 68 14.44 2.65 7.02
CA PRO A 68 15.41 2.93 8.05
C PRO A 68 16.80 2.53 7.56
N SER A 69 17.79 3.36 7.88
CA SER A 69 19.19 3.08 7.57
C SER A 69 19.65 1.72 8.14
N LYS A 70 19.10 1.30 9.28
CA LYS A 70 19.38 0.01 9.92
C LYS A 70 18.96 -1.20 9.07
N PHE A 71 17.97 -1.08 8.18
CA PHE A 71 17.55 -2.18 7.32
C PHE A 71 18.69 -2.67 6.41
N THR A 72 19.51 -1.74 5.91
CA THR A 72 20.67 -2.06 5.06
C THR A 72 21.85 -2.67 5.81
N GLN A 73 21.79 -2.70 7.14
CA GLN A 73 22.88 -3.16 8.01
C GLN A 73 22.63 -4.56 8.59
N LEU A 74 21.43 -5.10 8.44
CA LEU A 74 21.06 -6.42 8.96
C LEU A 74 21.48 -7.52 7.97
N SER A 75 21.97 -8.64 8.49
CA SER A 75 22.25 -9.81 7.67
C SER A 75 20.94 -10.48 7.23
N LYS A 76 20.92 -11.12 6.06
CA LYS A 76 19.70 -11.74 5.50
C LYS A 76 19.04 -12.76 6.45
N ASP A 77 19.82 -13.36 7.34
CA ASP A 77 19.37 -14.40 8.27
C ASP A 77 18.76 -13.80 9.57
N GLU A 78 18.96 -12.50 9.83
CA GLU A 78 18.45 -11.79 11.01
C GLU A 78 17.20 -10.95 10.72
N ILE A 79 16.80 -10.82 9.45
CA ILE A 79 15.65 -10.01 9.06
C ILE A 79 14.42 -10.90 8.97
N ASN A 80 13.50 -10.76 9.94
CA ASN A 80 12.11 -11.14 9.70
C ASN A 80 11.48 -10.13 8.73
N VAL A 81 11.75 -10.30 7.43
CA VAL A 81 11.38 -9.37 6.35
C VAL A 81 9.89 -9.07 6.39
N ASN A 82 9.08 -10.08 6.67
CA ASN A 82 7.63 -9.94 6.73
C ASN A 82 7.22 -8.88 7.76
N SER A 83 7.80 -8.88 8.97
CA SER A 83 7.49 -7.87 10.00
C SER A 83 7.84 -6.43 9.59
N TRP A 84 8.81 -6.22 8.70
CA TRP A 84 9.16 -4.89 8.20
C TRP A 84 8.20 -4.36 7.13
N PHE A 85 7.45 -5.27 6.50
CA PHE A 85 6.53 -4.97 5.40
C PHE A 85 5.06 -5.27 5.72
N THR A 86 4.78 -5.70 6.96
CA THR A 86 3.41 -5.75 7.50
C THR A 86 2.85 -4.34 7.57
N ILE A 87 1.70 -4.13 6.93
CA ILE A 87 0.96 -2.86 6.96
C ILE A 87 0.31 -2.73 8.33
N VAL A 88 0.53 -1.59 8.98
CA VAL A 88 -0.09 -1.28 10.26
C VAL A 88 -1.13 -0.17 10.15
N LEU A 89 -1.06 0.63 9.08
CA LEU A 89 -2.04 1.64 8.76
C LEU A 89 -2.00 1.95 7.26
N PHE A 90 -3.17 1.94 6.65
CA PHE A 90 -3.42 2.48 5.33
C PHE A 90 -4.32 3.71 5.49
N GLU A 91 -3.83 4.89 5.10
CA GLU A 91 -4.49 6.15 5.42
C GLU A 91 -4.54 7.07 4.20
N ARG A 92 -5.72 7.61 3.90
CA ARG A 92 -5.86 8.76 3.00
C ARG A 92 -5.76 10.06 3.78
N VAL A 93 -4.81 10.90 3.39
CA VAL A 93 -4.60 12.22 3.98
C VAL A 93 -5.47 13.24 3.26
N TYR A 94 -6.38 13.86 4.01
CA TYR A 94 -7.19 14.95 3.50
C TYR A 94 -6.39 16.26 3.44
N ASN A 95 -6.14 16.75 2.24
CA ASN A 95 -5.56 18.06 1.99
C ASN A 95 -6.41 18.81 0.95
N SER A 96 -7.13 19.83 1.40
CA SER A 96 -8.10 20.58 0.58
C SER A 96 -7.52 21.09 -0.75
N ARG A 97 -6.24 21.47 -0.79
CA ARG A 97 -5.60 21.90 -2.04
C ARG A 97 -5.41 20.76 -3.04
N GLN A 98 -4.98 19.59 -2.55
CA GLN A 98 -4.76 18.41 -3.40
C GLN A 98 -6.08 17.80 -3.86
N THR A 99 -7.07 17.73 -2.96
CA THR A 99 -8.42 17.27 -3.28
C THR A 99 -9.07 18.14 -4.37
N ASN A 100 -8.89 19.46 -4.30
CA ASN A 100 -9.39 20.37 -5.34
C ASN A 100 -8.71 20.19 -6.71
N MET A 101 -7.51 19.60 -6.74
CA MET A 101 -6.80 19.22 -7.97
C MET A 101 -7.12 17.80 -8.45
N GLY A 102 -8.04 17.09 -7.77
CA GLY A 102 -8.38 15.70 -8.07
C GLY A 102 -7.26 14.72 -7.73
N LEU A 103 -6.41 15.04 -6.75
CA LEU A 103 -5.32 14.15 -6.31
C LEU A 103 -5.65 13.50 -4.97
N HIS A 104 -5.34 12.21 -4.86
CA HIS A 104 -5.35 11.43 -3.63
C HIS A 104 -3.94 11.40 -3.04
N HIS A 105 -3.86 11.69 -1.74
CA HIS A 105 -2.65 11.53 -0.95
C HIS A 105 -2.83 10.32 -0.02
N ILE A 106 -2.06 9.27 -0.26
CA ILE A 106 -2.14 8.01 0.48
C ILE A 106 -0.84 7.77 1.22
N ASN A 107 -0.94 7.45 2.50
CA ASN A 107 0.15 7.01 3.34
C ASN A 107 -0.03 5.53 3.67
N ILE A 108 1.03 4.74 3.54
CA ILE A 108 1.08 3.37 4.05
C ILE A 108 2.19 3.30 5.09
N TYR A 109 1.84 2.83 6.27
CA TYR A 109 2.73 2.65 7.41
C TYR A 109 3.00 1.15 7.59
N THR A 110 4.23 0.80 7.92
CA THR A 110 4.61 -0.58 8.23
C THR A 110 5.22 -0.70 9.63
N PHE A 111 6.53 -0.90 9.77
CA PHE A 111 7.20 -1.07 11.06
C PHE A 111 7.24 0.19 11.94
N ASP A 112 7.00 1.38 11.36
CA ASP A 112 6.97 2.68 12.06
C ASP A 112 5.61 3.36 11.86
N TYR A 113 4.90 3.57 12.97
CA TYR A 113 3.58 4.23 13.00
C TYR A 113 3.67 5.76 12.91
N THR A 114 4.86 6.33 13.05
CA THR A 114 5.08 7.79 13.06
C THR A 114 5.54 8.32 11.72
N HIS A 115 6.19 7.48 10.90
CA HIS A 115 6.64 7.83 9.57
C HIS A 115 6.09 6.84 8.54
N PRO A 116 5.31 7.29 7.54
CA PRO A 116 4.85 6.42 6.47
C PRO A 116 6.03 5.75 5.77
N TRP A 117 5.92 4.45 5.56
CA TRP A 117 6.83 3.69 4.72
C TRP A 117 6.75 4.18 3.26
N VAL A 118 5.55 4.52 2.78
CA VAL A 118 5.39 5.24 1.52
C VAL A 118 4.32 6.32 1.62
N LYS A 119 4.59 7.47 1.00
CA LYS A 119 3.63 8.54 0.73
C LYS A 119 3.41 8.64 -0.77
N ILE A 120 2.17 8.58 -1.23
CA ILE A 120 1.82 8.50 -2.66
C ILE A 120 0.85 9.63 -2.98
N LEU A 121 1.12 10.35 -4.07
CA LEU A 121 0.24 11.38 -4.61
C LEU A 121 -0.13 11.03 -6.05
N CYS A 122 -1.39 10.71 -6.30
CA CYS A 122 -1.88 10.14 -7.55
C CYS A 122 -3.30 10.61 -7.88
N LYS A 123 -3.80 10.38 -9.10
CA LYS A 123 -5.17 10.78 -9.49
C LYS A 123 -6.23 9.73 -9.21
N GLU A 124 -5.86 8.46 -9.21
CA GLU A 124 -6.81 7.36 -9.06
C GLU A 124 -6.13 6.21 -8.29
N VAL A 125 -6.92 5.52 -7.47
CA VAL A 125 -6.52 4.31 -6.78
C VAL A 125 -7.56 3.23 -7.05
N ILE A 126 -7.11 2.08 -7.54
CA ILE A 126 -7.95 0.90 -7.75
C ILE A 126 -7.36 -0.31 -7.03
N LEU A 127 -8.18 -1.32 -6.81
CA LEU A 127 -7.78 -2.59 -6.23
C LEU A 127 -8.05 -3.72 -7.21
N GLU A 128 -7.02 -4.50 -7.46
CA GLU A 128 -7.09 -5.67 -8.32
C GLU A 128 -6.82 -6.94 -7.52
N GLN A 129 -7.49 -8.03 -7.91
CA GLN A 129 -7.15 -9.39 -7.50
C GLN A 129 -6.59 -10.14 -8.73
N LYS A 130 -5.46 -10.82 -8.57
CA LYS A 130 -4.94 -11.72 -9.60
C LYS A 130 -5.85 -12.93 -9.81
#